data_AF-A0AAW4ILC6-F1
#
_entry.id   AF-A0AAW4ILC6-F1
#
_cell.length_a   1.000
_cell.length_b   1.000
_cell.length_c   1.000
_cell.angle_alpha   90.00
_cell.angle_beta   90.00
_cell.angle_gamma   90.00
#
_symmetry.space_group_name_H-M   'P 1'
#
loop_
_entity.id
_entity.type
_entity.pdbx_description
1 polymer ?
#
loop_
_entity_poly.entity_id
_entity_poly.type
_entity_poly.pdbx_seq_one_letter_code
_entity_poly.pdbx_strand_id
1 'polypeptide(L)'
;MLDQSLPNISSSHLAAEAFAALPPITQAQLIRSQRVILIANNPSIATASLEALLQPTDMLVLFNDFIHADFFANHPLAKDLPKLLFFRQIGDSQLHFGLPPRSNNVTAMLDMAKQAPLGILFGNAAYQFPMPCDDPNPTDDPITANRVLEIPEQLEKILRSDEYCRMLSEQHKVVADYPIFTDIHSSAPTSGFLLYRLFLSARLHIQQKQKAKTLLSIVMLGFNNDDKTAHFWEGHNWAFERQALATPPTGVEIIRQY
;
A
#
# COMPACT_ATOMS: atom_id res chain seq x y z
N MET A 1 25.81 13.57 -24.30
CA MET A 1 26.80 12.89 -23.45
C MET A 1 26.87 13.63 -22.13
N LEU A 2 26.17 13.13 -21.12
CA LEU A 2 26.48 13.37 -19.71
C LEU A 2 26.05 12.10 -19.00
N ASP A 3 26.98 11.15 -19.04
CA ASP A 3 27.04 9.99 -18.18
C ASP A 3 27.27 10.51 -16.76
N GLN A 4 26.23 10.51 -15.92
CA GLN A 4 26.37 10.77 -14.48
C GLN A 4 26.38 9.46 -13.74
N SER A 5 27.52 8.78 -13.85
CA SER A 5 27.98 7.78 -12.91
C SER A 5 28.39 8.47 -11.59
N LEU A 6 27.46 8.50 -10.64
CA LEU A 6 27.78 8.54 -9.20
C LEU A 6 27.54 7.13 -8.64
N PRO A 7 28.43 6.62 -7.77
CA PRO A 7 28.59 5.19 -7.56
C PRO A 7 27.36 4.53 -6.94
N ASN A 8 26.96 3.41 -7.57
CA ASN A 8 25.96 2.38 -7.27
C ASN A 8 25.73 1.97 -5.80
N ILE A 9 26.49 2.48 -4.83
CA ILE A 9 26.42 2.06 -3.43
C ILE A 9 25.25 2.74 -2.70
N SER A 10 25.05 4.05 -2.90
CA SER A 10 23.92 4.79 -2.28
C SER A 10 22.56 4.27 -2.76
N SER A 11 22.44 4.02 -4.07
CA SER A 11 21.22 3.45 -4.66
C SER A 11 20.99 1.99 -4.25
N SER A 12 22.05 1.16 -4.18
CA SER A 12 21.92 -0.23 -3.74
C SER A 12 21.58 -0.37 -2.26
N HIS A 13 22.14 0.50 -1.41
CA HIS A 13 21.82 0.53 0.02
C HIS A 13 20.38 0.99 0.25
N LEU A 14 19.96 2.08 -0.41
CA LEU A 14 18.57 2.54 -0.34
C LEU A 14 17.59 1.48 -0.87
N ALA A 15 17.95 0.76 -1.92
CA ALA A 15 17.15 -0.35 -2.44
C ALA A 15 17.01 -1.50 -1.42
N ALA A 16 18.11 -1.84 -0.73
CA ALA A 16 18.08 -2.86 0.32
C ALA A 16 17.28 -2.41 1.55
N GLU A 17 17.42 -1.16 1.98
CA GLU A 17 16.61 -0.57 3.07
C GLU A 17 15.12 -0.55 2.71
N ALA A 18 14.78 -0.11 1.49
CA ALA A 18 13.41 -0.10 1.00
C ALA A 18 12.79 -1.51 0.96
N PHE A 19 13.57 -2.51 0.55
CA PHE A 19 13.13 -3.91 0.57
C PHE A 19 12.95 -4.43 1.99
N ALA A 20 13.88 -4.11 2.90
CA ALA A 20 13.85 -4.56 4.29
C ALA A 20 12.69 -3.94 5.10
N ALA A 21 12.17 -2.78 4.68
CA ALA A 21 11.01 -2.14 5.30
C ALA A 21 9.69 -2.91 5.08
N LEU A 22 9.65 -3.84 4.11
CA LEU A 22 8.47 -4.65 3.83
C LEU A 22 8.38 -5.86 4.79
N PRO A 23 7.19 -6.41 5.06
CA PRO A 23 7.05 -7.64 5.84
C PRO A 23 7.87 -8.80 5.25
N PRO A 24 8.52 -9.65 6.06
CA PRO A 24 9.25 -10.82 5.58
C PRO A 24 8.43 -11.71 4.63
N ILE A 25 7.16 -11.94 4.94
CA ILE A 25 6.28 -12.71 4.05
C ILE A 25 6.15 -12.04 2.67
N THR A 26 6.04 -10.70 2.63
CA THR A 26 6.00 -9.91 1.40
C THR A 26 7.33 -9.92 0.66
N GLN A 27 8.45 -9.81 1.36
CA GLN A 27 9.79 -9.92 0.78
C GLN A 27 9.95 -11.25 0.03
N ALA A 28 9.51 -12.36 0.64
CA ALA A 28 9.56 -13.68 0.03
C ALA A 28 8.72 -13.79 -1.26
N GLN A 29 7.55 -13.13 -1.31
CA GLN A 29 6.71 -13.10 -2.51
C GLN A 29 7.31 -12.24 -3.61
N LEU A 30 7.84 -11.06 -3.28
CA LEU A 30 8.45 -10.16 -4.27
C LEU A 30 9.63 -10.78 -5.01
N ILE A 31 10.40 -11.66 -4.34
CA ILE A 31 11.48 -12.41 -4.98
C ILE A 31 10.94 -13.42 -6.01
N ARG A 32 9.64 -13.77 -5.98
CA ARG A 32 9.00 -14.69 -6.94
C ARG A 32 8.12 -13.97 -7.96
N SER A 33 7.65 -12.76 -7.64
CA SER A 33 6.79 -11.97 -8.50
C SER A 33 7.56 -11.29 -9.64
N GLN A 34 6.90 -11.17 -10.77
CA GLN A 34 7.38 -10.40 -11.93
C GLN A 34 6.73 -9.02 -12.01
N ARG A 35 5.57 -8.85 -11.35
CA ARG A 35 4.79 -7.62 -11.36
C ARG A 35 4.13 -7.39 -10.02
N VAL A 36 4.07 -6.13 -9.60
CA VAL A 36 3.28 -5.67 -8.44
C VAL A 36 2.22 -4.69 -8.91
N ILE A 37 0.98 -4.87 -8.46
CA ILE A 37 -0.18 -4.06 -8.83
C ILE A 37 -0.62 -3.25 -7.61
N LEU A 38 -0.41 -1.94 -7.64
CA LEU A 38 -0.95 -1.00 -6.66
C LEU A 38 -2.35 -0.61 -7.12
N ILE A 39 -3.36 -0.87 -6.29
CA ILE A 39 -4.77 -0.64 -6.64
C ILE A 39 -5.34 0.42 -5.72
N ALA A 40 -5.61 1.60 -6.26
CA ALA A 40 -6.21 2.70 -5.49
C ALA A 40 -7.65 2.36 -5.05
N ASN A 41 -8.15 3.07 -4.03
CA ASN A 41 -9.56 3.05 -3.65
C ASN A 41 -10.40 3.95 -4.57
N ASN A 42 -10.21 3.83 -5.88
CA ASN A 42 -10.93 4.61 -6.86
C ASN A 42 -12.24 3.90 -7.21
N PRO A 43 -13.42 4.47 -6.90
CA PRO A 43 -14.72 3.81 -7.11
C PRO A 43 -15.03 3.54 -8.58
N SER A 44 -14.35 4.20 -9.53
CA SER A 44 -14.48 3.90 -10.96
C SER A 44 -13.79 2.58 -11.37
N ILE A 45 -12.94 1.99 -10.52
CA ILE A 45 -12.39 0.65 -10.78
C ILE A 45 -13.52 -0.36 -10.69
N ALA A 46 -13.87 -1.01 -11.79
CA ALA A 46 -14.81 -2.13 -11.80
C ALA A 46 -14.08 -3.48 -11.70
N THR A 47 -14.76 -4.51 -11.22
CA THR A 47 -14.21 -5.88 -11.18
C THR A 47 -13.83 -6.38 -12.57
N ALA A 48 -14.57 -6.02 -13.62
CA ALA A 48 -14.21 -6.33 -15.00
C ALA A 48 -12.85 -5.77 -15.42
N SER A 49 -12.47 -4.58 -14.92
CA SER A 49 -11.14 -4.01 -15.15
C SER A 49 -10.05 -4.79 -14.42
N LEU A 50 -10.35 -5.31 -13.22
CA LEU A 50 -9.44 -6.19 -12.48
C LEU A 50 -9.25 -7.53 -13.20
N GLU A 51 -10.33 -8.14 -13.68
CA GLU A 51 -10.29 -9.40 -14.44
C GLU A 51 -9.45 -9.29 -15.72
N ALA A 52 -9.54 -8.16 -16.42
CA ALA A 52 -8.74 -7.91 -17.63
C ALA A 52 -7.25 -7.65 -17.31
N LEU A 53 -6.94 -7.13 -16.12
CA LEU A 53 -5.58 -6.72 -15.76
C LEU A 53 -4.77 -7.84 -15.10
N LEU A 54 -5.38 -8.57 -14.17
CA LEU A 54 -4.67 -9.45 -13.25
C LEU A 54 -4.11 -10.70 -13.93
N GLN A 55 -2.93 -11.08 -13.49
CA GLN A 55 -2.19 -12.26 -13.95
C GLN A 55 -1.85 -13.17 -12.76
N PRO A 56 -1.71 -14.50 -12.97
CA PRO A 56 -1.44 -15.45 -11.89
C PRO A 56 -0.13 -15.23 -11.11
N THR A 57 0.79 -14.42 -11.63
CA THR A 57 2.11 -14.15 -11.03
C THR A 57 2.19 -12.77 -10.36
N ASP A 58 1.09 -12.04 -10.31
CA ASP A 58 1.03 -10.72 -9.72
C ASP A 58 1.10 -10.79 -8.19
N MET A 59 1.69 -9.76 -7.61
CA MET A 59 1.45 -9.41 -6.22
C MET A 59 0.56 -8.16 -6.16
N LEU A 60 -0.46 -8.19 -5.29
CA LEU A 60 -1.39 -7.08 -5.14
C LEU A 60 -1.01 -6.21 -3.94
N VAL A 61 -1.16 -4.91 -4.10
CA VAL A 61 -1.00 -3.92 -3.03
C VAL A 61 -2.30 -3.14 -2.92
N LEU A 62 -2.98 -3.29 -1.79
CA LEU A 62 -4.28 -2.72 -1.52
C LEU A 62 -4.17 -1.73 -0.36
N PHE A 63 -4.96 -0.67 -0.39
CA PHE A 63 -4.81 0.46 0.53
C PHE A 63 -6.05 0.63 1.39
N ASN A 64 -5.88 0.78 2.69
CA ASN A 64 -6.91 1.20 3.64
C ASN A 64 -8.25 0.45 3.48
N ASP A 65 -9.25 1.05 2.83
CA ASP A 65 -10.55 0.42 2.58
C ASP A 65 -10.49 -0.79 1.63
N PHE A 66 -9.52 -0.81 0.70
CA PHE A 66 -9.34 -1.80 -0.35
C PHE A 66 -10.67 -2.22 -1.01
N ILE A 67 -11.20 -1.32 -1.83
CA ILE A 67 -12.44 -1.52 -2.58
C ILE A 67 -12.51 -2.90 -3.24
N HIS A 68 -13.70 -3.48 -3.35
CA HIS A 68 -13.89 -4.86 -3.84
C HIS A 68 -13.21 -5.93 -2.98
N ALA A 69 -13.25 -5.76 -1.66
CA ALA A 69 -12.70 -6.73 -0.70
C ALA A 69 -13.09 -8.19 -0.98
N ASP A 70 -14.36 -8.44 -1.32
CA ASP A 70 -14.86 -9.77 -1.67
C ASP A 70 -14.20 -10.34 -2.94
N PHE A 71 -13.97 -9.51 -3.97
CA PHE A 71 -13.26 -9.92 -5.18
C PHE A 71 -11.85 -10.40 -4.83
N PHE A 72 -11.11 -9.62 -4.05
CA PHE A 72 -9.74 -9.99 -3.67
C PHE A 72 -9.70 -11.21 -2.74
N ALA A 73 -10.71 -11.39 -1.90
CA ALA A 73 -10.80 -12.53 -0.99
C ALA A 73 -11.19 -13.81 -1.73
N ASN A 74 -12.14 -13.76 -2.67
CA ASN A 74 -12.86 -14.97 -3.10
C ASN A 74 -12.83 -15.22 -4.61
N HIS A 75 -12.51 -14.22 -5.45
CA HIS A 75 -12.56 -14.39 -6.89
C HIS A 75 -11.42 -15.30 -7.40
N PRO A 76 -11.68 -16.26 -8.32
CA PRO A 76 -10.66 -17.21 -8.80
C PRO A 76 -9.38 -16.58 -9.37
N LEU A 77 -9.46 -15.39 -9.96
CA LEU A 77 -8.28 -14.69 -10.49
C LEU A 77 -7.44 -13.98 -9.43
N ALA A 78 -8.01 -13.70 -8.25
CA ALA A 78 -7.39 -12.81 -7.27
C ALA A 78 -7.10 -13.50 -5.94
N LYS A 79 -7.90 -14.47 -5.54
CA LYS A 79 -7.87 -15.07 -4.21
C LYS A 79 -6.52 -15.73 -3.86
N ASP A 80 -5.89 -16.37 -4.84
CA ASP A 80 -4.61 -17.07 -4.71
C ASP A 80 -3.39 -16.14 -4.90
N LEU A 81 -3.61 -14.89 -5.30
CA LEU A 81 -2.52 -13.91 -5.46
C LEU A 81 -2.04 -13.41 -4.08
N PRO A 82 -0.72 -13.30 -3.86
CA PRO A 82 -0.19 -12.69 -2.65
C PRO A 82 -0.57 -11.21 -2.56
N LYS A 83 -0.82 -10.75 -1.33
CA LYS A 83 -1.35 -9.42 -1.07
C LYS A 83 -0.51 -8.71 -0.01
N LEU A 84 -0.36 -7.40 -0.19
CA LEU A 84 0.09 -6.48 0.84
C LEU A 84 -1.05 -5.49 1.11
N LEU A 85 -1.55 -5.47 2.33
CA LEU A 85 -2.48 -4.45 2.78
C LEU A 85 -1.69 -3.31 3.42
N PHE A 86 -1.93 -2.09 2.98
CA PHE A 86 -1.33 -0.89 3.57
C PHE A 86 -2.37 -0.08 4.31
N PHE A 87 -2.13 0.13 5.59
CA PHE A 87 -3.03 0.90 6.45
C PHE A 87 -2.30 2.11 7.01
N ARG A 88 -2.84 3.29 6.75
CA ARG A 88 -2.31 4.55 7.27
C ARG A 88 -3.17 5.06 8.42
N GLN A 89 -2.51 5.64 9.43
CA GLN A 89 -3.17 6.39 10.50
C GLN A 89 -3.87 7.66 9.95
N ILE A 90 -5.02 8.04 10.50
CA ILE A 90 -5.76 9.24 10.07
C ILE A 90 -5.43 10.42 10.99
N GLY A 91 -4.76 11.45 10.47
CA GLY A 91 -4.52 12.69 11.22
C GLY A 91 -3.98 12.42 12.63
N ASP A 92 -4.62 13.04 13.64
CA ASP A 92 -4.27 12.87 15.06
C ASP A 92 -4.94 11.67 15.73
N SER A 93 -5.76 10.90 15.00
CA SER A 93 -6.43 9.71 15.53
C SER A 93 -5.42 8.60 15.78
N GLN A 94 -5.52 7.85 16.88
CA GLN A 94 -4.71 6.62 17.09
C GLN A 94 -5.17 5.44 16.21
N LEU A 95 -6.05 5.70 15.24
CA LEU A 95 -6.75 4.69 14.46
C LEU A 95 -6.21 4.62 13.04
N HIS A 96 -5.97 3.40 12.59
CA HIS A 96 -5.61 3.10 11.20
C HIS A 96 -6.86 3.07 10.32
N PHE A 97 -6.83 3.83 9.23
CA PHE A 97 -7.90 3.85 8.23
C PHE A 97 -8.04 2.47 7.59
N GLY A 98 -9.26 1.94 7.53
CA GLY A 98 -9.53 0.66 6.86
C GLY A 98 -9.18 -0.59 7.67
N LEU A 99 -8.70 -0.45 8.91
CA LEU A 99 -8.67 -1.57 9.87
C LEU A 99 -9.94 -1.60 10.72
N PRO A 100 -10.30 -2.76 11.29
CA PRO A 100 -11.32 -2.82 12.32
C PRO A 100 -11.03 -1.78 13.41
N PRO A 101 -12.05 -1.08 13.93
CA PRO A 101 -13.50 -1.24 13.82
C PRO A 101 -14.13 -0.39 12.71
N ARG A 102 -13.31 0.34 11.93
CA ARG A 102 -13.83 1.30 10.94
C ARG A 102 -14.21 0.64 9.61
N SER A 103 -13.68 -0.55 9.30
CA SER A 103 -14.02 -1.29 8.08
C SER A 103 -14.67 -2.65 8.37
N ASN A 104 -15.68 -2.99 7.58
CA ASN A 104 -16.37 -4.29 7.63
C ASN A 104 -15.56 -5.43 6.98
N ASN A 105 -14.28 -5.21 6.68
CA ASN A 105 -13.50 -6.12 5.84
C ASN A 105 -12.69 -7.16 6.62
N VAL A 106 -12.90 -7.30 7.94
CA VAL A 106 -12.25 -8.31 8.79
C VAL A 106 -12.39 -9.72 8.22
N THR A 107 -13.60 -10.08 7.77
CA THR A 107 -13.86 -11.39 7.15
C THR A 107 -13.05 -11.55 5.87
N ALA A 108 -13.02 -10.53 5.01
CA ALA A 108 -12.26 -10.56 3.77
C ALA A 108 -10.74 -10.68 4.03
N MET A 109 -10.19 -9.95 5.01
CA MET A 109 -8.78 -10.10 5.40
C MET A 109 -8.47 -11.51 5.89
N LEU A 110 -9.34 -12.08 6.72
CA LEU A 110 -9.19 -13.45 7.20
C LEU A 110 -9.23 -14.44 6.02
N ASP A 111 -10.14 -14.27 5.08
CA ASP A 111 -10.28 -15.16 3.93
C ASP A 111 -9.11 -15.02 2.95
N MET A 112 -8.58 -13.81 2.75
CA MET A 112 -7.34 -13.58 2.02
C MET A 112 -6.16 -14.32 2.67
N ALA A 113 -6.02 -14.21 4.00
CA ALA A 113 -4.94 -14.86 4.75
C ALA A 113 -5.00 -16.38 4.73
N LYS A 114 -6.20 -16.97 4.58
CA LYS A 114 -6.37 -18.42 4.42
C LYS A 114 -5.93 -18.91 3.03
N GLN A 115 -6.03 -18.06 2.01
CA GLN A 115 -5.91 -18.45 0.61
C GLN A 115 -4.52 -18.16 0.04
N ALA A 116 -3.90 -17.06 0.44
CA ALA A 116 -2.61 -16.64 -0.08
C ALA A 116 -1.76 -15.93 1.00
N PRO A 117 -0.45 -15.80 0.77
CA PRO A 117 0.41 -14.96 1.61
C PRO A 117 -0.13 -13.53 1.71
N LEU A 118 -0.34 -13.07 2.95
CA LEU A 118 -0.89 -11.75 3.27
C LEU A 118 0.10 -10.97 4.14
N GLY A 119 0.72 -9.94 3.59
CA GLY A 119 1.48 -8.96 4.37
C GLY A 119 0.61 -7.79 4.78
N ILE A 120 0.97 -7.14 5.87
CA ILE A 120 0.36 -5.91 6.35
C ILE A 120 1.45 -4.88 6.64
N LEU A 121 1.28 -3.66 6.15
CA LEU A 121 2.21 -2.56 6.40
C LEU A 121 1.45 -1.37 6.99
N PHE A 122 1.89 -0.93 8.15
CA PHE A 122 1.31 0.19 8.88
C PHE A 122 2.13 1.47 8.68
N GLY A 123 1.46 2.59 8.41
CA GLY A 123 2.11 3.90 8.36
C GLY A 123 2.40 4.44 9.76
N ASN A 124 3.64 4.90 9.99
CA ASN A 124 4.17 5.60 11.18
C ASN A 124 4.18 4.85 12.52
N ALA A 125 3.10 4.17 12.88
CA ALA A 125 2.93 3.47 14.14
C ALA A 125 2.47 2.03 13.92
N ALA A 126 2.79 1.15 14.87
CA ALA A 126 2.25 -0.21 14.90
C ALA A 126 0.72 -0.15 15.06
N TYR A 127 0.01 -1.18 14.59
CA TYR A 127 -1.43 -1.29 14.81
C TYR A 127 -1.74 -1.32 16.31
N GLN A 128 -2.72 -0.51 16.70
CA GLN A 128 -3.31 -0.50 18.03
C GLN A 128 -4.79 -0.79 17.89
N PHE A 129 -5.32 -1.66 18.73
CA PHE A 129 -6.76 -1.88 18.79
C PHE A 129 -7.39 -0.63 19.42
N PRO A 130 -8.41 -0.03 18.79
CA PRO A 130 -9.09 1.11 19.37
C PRO A 130 -9.69 0.78 20.72
N MET A 131 -9.54 1.73 21.61
CA MET A 131 -10.42 1.91 22.74
C MET A 131 -11.51 2.93 22.38
N PRO A 132 -12.70 2.89 23.02
CA PRO A 132 -13.74 3.90 22.81
C PRO A 132 -13.28 5.36 23.02
N CYS A 133 -12.20 5.58 23.77
CA CYS A 133 -11.60 6.90 23.99
C CYS A 133 -10.66 7.38 22.88
N ASP A 134 -10.31 6.53 21.92
CA ASP A 134 -9.35 6.84 20.86
C ASP A 134 -9.99 7.46 19.61
N ASP A 135 -11.32 7.62 19.61
CA ASP A 135 -12.07 8.29 18.55
C ASP A 135 -12.05 9.81 18.80
N PRO A 136 -11.30 10.61 18.01
CA PRO A 136 -11.09 12.02 18.31
C PRO A 136 -12.32 12.89 18.03
N ASN A 137 -13.34 12.37 17.33
CA ASN A 137 -14.51 13.15 16.93
C ASN A 137 -15.81 12.33 16.96
N PRO A 138 -16.81 12.69 17.80
CA PRO A 138 -18.12 12.04 17.82
C PRO A 138 -18.95 12.26 16.54
N THR A 139 -18.49 13.10 15.59
CA THR A 139 -19.09 13.26 14.26
C THR A 139 -18.38 12.48 13.15
N ASP A 140 -17.21 11.90 13.43
CA ASP A 140 -16.63 10.86 12.55
C ASP A 140 -17.36 9.54 12.82
N ASP A 141 -17.24 8.59 11.88
CA ASP A 141 -17.92 7.30 11.90
C ASP A 141 -17.77 6.57 13.27
N PRO A 142 -18.76 6.63 14.17
CA PRO A 142 -18.50 6.52 15.61
C PRO A 142 -18.08 5.11 16.02
N ILE A 143 -16.99 4.99 16.78
CA ILE A 143 -16.63 3.74 17.47
C ILE A 143 -17.58 3.55 18.65
N THR A 144 -18.73 2.94 18.37
CA THR A 144 -19.67 2.52 19.42
C THR A 144 -19.27 1.15 19.98
N ALA A 145 -19.70 0.83 21.21
CA ALA A 145 -19.54 -0.52 21.78
C ALA A 145 -20.17 -1.63 20.89
N ASN A 146 -21.08 -1.26 19.98
CA ASN A 146 -21.70 -2.16 19.02
C ASN A 146 -20.84 -2.39 17.75
N ARG A 147 -19.77 -1.60 17.57
CA ARG A 147 -18.76 -1.73 16.49
C ARG A 147 -17.46 -2.36 16.98
N VAL A 148 -17.40 -2.91 18.20
CA VAL A 148 -16.29 -3.78 18.61
C VAL A 148 -16.32 -5.00 17.69
N LEU A 149 -15.57 -4.95 16.60
CA LEU A 149 -15.41 -6.08 15.71
C LEU A 149 -14.64 -7.14 16.49
N GLU A 150 -15.30 -8.27 16.76
CA GLU A 150 -14.61 -9.47 17.21
C GLU A 150 -13.60 -9.84 16.12
N ILE A 151 -12.33 -9.55 16.39
CA ILE A 151 -11.25 -9.90 15.50
C ILE A 151 -10.96 -11.38 15.71
N PRO A 152 -11.10 -12.24 14.68
CA PRO A 152 -10.84 -13.66 14.82
C PRO A 152 -9.41 -13.90 15.30
N GLU A 153 -9.21 -14.86 16.19
CA GLU A 153 -7.90 -15.16 16.82
C GLU A 153 -6.78 -15.31 15.78
N GLN A 154 -7.08 -15.92 14.63
CA GLN A 154 -6.13 -16.08 13.53
C GLN A 154 -5.67 -14.73 12.96
N LEU A 155 -6.59 -13.78 12.79
CA LEU A 155 -6.25 -12.45 12.28
C LEU A 155 -5.50 -11.64 13.35
N GLU A 156 -5.87 -11.77 14.63
CA GLU A 156 -5.11 -11.15 15.72
C GLU A 156 -3.65 -11.63 15.74
N LYS A 157 -3.41 -12.93 15.56
CA LYS A 157 -2.04 -13.48 15.45
C LYS A 157 -1.25 -12.88 14.30
N ILE A 158 -1.89 -12.64 13.16
CA ILE A 158 -1.25 -11.98 12.01
C ILE A 158 -0.89 -10.53 12.37
N LEU A 159 -1.84 -9.77 12.91
CA LEU A 159 -1.67 -8.35 13.27
C LEU A 159 -0.56 -8.11 14.30
N ARG A 160 -0.23 -9.13 15.11
CA ARG A 160 0.84 -9.07 16.13
C ARG A 160 2.16 -9.69 15.69
N SER A 161 2.27 -10.20 14.45
CA SER A 161 3.45 -10.95 14.01
C SER A 161 4.40 -10.13 13.16
N ASP A 162 5.68 -10.11 13.53
CA ASP A 162 6.77 -9.47 12.77
C ASP A 162 7.05 -10.13 11.41
N GLU A 163 6.54 -11.35 11.19
CA GLU A 163 6.63 -12.05 9.90
C GLU A 163 5.65 -11.45 8.87
N TYR A 164 4.48 -11.03 9.34
CA TYR A 164 3.38 -10.55 8.51
C TYR A 164 3.24 -9.04 8.52
N CYS A 165 3.67 -8.38 9.60
CA CYS A 165 3.48 -6.96 9.82
C CYS A 165 4.81 -6.19 9.88
N ARG A 166 4.81 -4.99 9.29
CA ARG A 166 5.89 -3.99 9.47
C ARG A 166 5.32 -2.59 9.62
N MET A 167 6.16 -1.69 10.11
CA MET A 167 5.90 -0.25 10.14
C MET A 167 6.73 0.44 9.06
N LEU A 168 6.09 1.31 8.30
CA LEU A 168 6.75 2.21 7.36
C LEU A 168 6.61 3.65 7.84
N SER A 169 7.73 4.27 8.17
CA SER A 169 7.76 5.70 8.51
C SER A 169 7.52 6.55 7.27
N GLU A 170 6.74 7.63 7.40
CA GLU A 170 6.61 8.65 6.36
C GLU A 170 7.88 9.47 6.14
N GLN A 171 8.85 9.37 7.06
CA GLN A 171 10.18 9.96 6.93
C GLN A 171 11.18 8.98 6.30
N HIS A 172 10.70 7.90 5.68
CA HIS A 172 11.57 6.95 5.01
C HIS A 172 12.38 7.63 3.89
N LYS A 173 13.66 7.24 3.75
CA LYS A 173 14.61 7.91 2.84
C LYS A 173 14.19 7.94 1.36
N VAL A 174 13.30 7.04 0.93
CA VAL A 174 12.77 6.97 -0.45
C VAL A 174 11.88 8.17 -0.82
N VAL A 175 11.43 8.92 0.19
CA VAL A 175 10.65 10.16 0.07
C VAL A 175 11.33 11.32 0.79
N ALA A 176 12.65 11.26 1.02
CA ALA A 176 13.37 12.36 1.68
C ALA A 176 13.32 13.69 0.90
N ASP A 177 13.02 13.64 -0.39
CA ASP A 177 12.79 14.77 -1.30
C ASP A 177 11.33 15.26 -1.30
N TYR A 178 10.41 14.55 -0.63
CA TYR A 178 9.00 14.90 -0.60
C TYR A 178 8.76 16.05 0.38
N PRO A 179 8.14 17.16 -0.06
CA PRO A 179 7.84 18.28 0.83
C PRO A 179 6.87 17.85 1.94
N ILE A 180 7.34 17.88 3.19
CA ILE A 180 6.56 17.53 4.37
C ILE A 180 5.64 18.71 4.71
N PHE A 181 4.33 18.49 4.73
CA PHE A 181 3.40 19.43 5.34
C PHE A 181 3.24 19.08 6.81
N THR A 182 3.09 20.09 7.65
CA THR A 182 2.86 19.93 9.09
C THR A 182 1.54 19.21 9.39
N ASP A 183 0.57 19.27 8.48
CA ASP A 183 -0.82 18.87 8.72
C ASP A 183 -1.34 17.93 7.60
N ILE A 184 -0.74 16.73 7.46
CA ILE A 184 -1.18 15.74 6.46
C ILE A 184 -2.41 14.98 6.98
N HIS A 185 -3.60 15.55 6.81
CA HIS A 185 -4.87 14.97 7.27
C HIS A 185 -5.43 13.85 6.36
N SER A 186 -4.96 13.68 5.12
CA SER A 186 -5.56 12.73 4.16
C SER A 186 -4.77 11.44 3.92
N SER A 187 -5.52 10.35 3.83
CA SER A 187 -5.09 8.95 3.82
C SER A 187 -4.85 8.35 2.43
N ALA A 188 -5.20 9.03 1.33
CA ALA A 188 -5.25 8.39 0.00
C ALA A 188 -4.02 8.60 -0.90
N PRO A 189 -3.46 9.82 -1.08
CA PRO A 189 -2.44 10.06 -2.11
C PRO A 189 -1.02 9.84 -1.59
N THR A 190 -0.74 10.35 -0.39
CA THR A 190 0.55 10.18 0.31
C THR A 190 0.86 8.72 0.61
N SER A 191 -0.16 7.91 0.91
CA SER A 191 -0.05 6.46 1.11
C SER A 191 0.38 5.72 -0.16
N GLY A 192 -0.29 6.02 -1.27
CA GLY A 192 -0.02 5.41 -2.57
C GLY A 192 1.35 5.79 -3.11
N PHE A 193 1.69 7.08 -3.00
CA PHE A 193 2.96 7.59 -3.48
C PHE A 193 4.16 7.08 -2.68
N LEU A 194 4.04 7.02 -1.35
CA LEU A 194 5.07 6.45 -0.48
C LEU A 194 5.37 4.99 -0.85
N LEU A 195 4.33 4.16 -0.99
CA LEU A 195 4.50 2.77 -1.40
C LEU A 195 5.03 2.63 -2.82
N TYR A 196 4.56 3.45 -3.75
CA TYR A 196 5.12 3.51 -5.09
C TYR A 196 6.64 3.77 -5.07
N ARG A 197 7.10 4.78 -4.31
CA ARG A 197 8.52 5.11 -4.16
C ARG A 197 9.32 4.02 -3.45
N LEU A 198 8.71 3.36 -2.46
CA LEU A 198 9.29 2.22 -1.77
C LEU A 198 9.55 1.06 -2.73
N PHE A 199 8.52 0.65 -3.49
CA PHE A 199 8.67 -0.40 -4.50
C PHE A 199 9.64 0.00 -5.60
N LEU A 200 9.54 1.23 -6.13
CA LEU A 200 10.45 1.72 -7.16
C LEU A 200 11.92 1.58 -6.74
N SER A 201 12.23 1.89 -5.48
CA SER A 201 13.56 1.74 -4.90
C SER A 201 13.93 0.26 -4.69
N ALA A 202 13.02 -0.54 -4.14
CA ALA A 202 13.26 -1.95 -3.81
C ALA A 202 13.51 -2.85 -5.04
N ARG A 203 12.98 -2.48 -6.22
CA ARG A 203 13.11 -3.25 -7.47
C ARG A 203 14.54 -3.63 -7.82
N LEU A 204 15.51 -2.75 -7.58
CA LEU A 204 16.93 -3.02 -7.84
C LEU A 204 17.44 -4.17 -6.95
N HIS A 205 17.08 -4.17 -5.68
CA HIS A 205 17.46 -5.22 -4.74
C HIS A 205 16.75 -6.55 -5.08
N ILE A 206 15.46 -6.48 -5.44
CA ILE A 206 14.67 -7.64 -5.85
C ILE A 206 15.27 -8.30 -7.10
N GLN A 207 15.62 -7.51 -8.12
CA GLN A 207 16.27 -8.01 -9.33
C GLN A 207 17.59 -8.75 -9.01
N GLN A 208 18.42 -8.17 -8.14
CA GLN A 208 19.68 -8.80 -7.72
C GLN A 208 19.42 -10.14 -7.00
N LYS A 209 18.45 -10.19 -6.09
CA LYS A 209 18.04 -11.43 -5.40
C LYS A 209 17.51 -12.49 -6.36
N GLN A 210 16.75 -12.06 -7.37
CA GLN A 210 16.20 -12.93 -8.43
C GLN A 210 17.23 -13.39 -9.45
N LYS A 211 18.39 -12.70 -9.55
CA LYS A 211 19.30 -12.79 -10.70
C LYS A 211 18.57 -12.57 -12.04
N ALA A 212 17.55 -11.71 -12.02
CA ALA A 212 16.69 -11.45 -13.17
C ALA A 212 17.32 -10.45 -14.14
N LYS A 213 17.03 -10.60 -15.43
CA LYS A 213 17.47 -9.64 -16.47
C LYS A 213 16.70 -8.32 -16.41
N THR A 214 15.47 -8.35 -15.92
CA THR A 214 14.56 -7.21 -15.85
C THR A 214 14.19 -6.88 -14.41
N LEU A 215 13.87 -5.63 -14.15
CA LEU A 215 13.30 -5.19 -12.87
C LEU A 215 11.86 -5.70 -12.75
N LEU A 216 11.44 -6.00 -11.53
CA LEU A 216 10.03 -6.24 -11.17
C LEU A 216 9.14 -5.14 -11.76
N SER A 217 8.11 -5.43 -12.55
CA SER A 217 7.21 -4.40 -13.10
C SER A 217 6.30 -3.80 -12.03
N ILE A 218 6.00 -2.51 -12.09
CA ILE A 218 4.99 -1.86 -11.23
C ILE A 218 3.83 -1.41 -12.10
N VAL A 219 2.60 -1.76 -11.71
CA VAL A 219 1.39 -1.20 -12.29
C VAL A 219 0.63 -0.44 -11.22
N MET A 220 0.21 0.78 -11.52
CA MET A 220 -0.62 1.61 -10.65
C MET A 220 -2.01 1.77 -11.28
N LEU A 221 -3.03 1.14 -10.70
CA LEU A 221 -4.41 1.19 -11.17
C LEU A 221 -5.23 2.21 -10.38
N GLY A 222 -5.91 3.10 -11.09
CA GLY A 222 -6.83 4.11 -10.53
C GLY A 222 -6.16 5.34 -9.96
N PHE A 223 -4.84 5.50 -10.17
CA PHE A 223 -4.08 6.69 -9.78
C PHE A 223 -4.17 7.74 -10.88
N ASN A 224 -4.80 8.87 -10.57
CA ASN A 224 -5.01 9.95 -11.52
C ASN A 224 -4.01 11.08 -11.30
N ASN A 225 -3.76 11.83 -12.37
CA ASN A 225 -2.96 13.06 -12.35
C ASN A 225 -3.79 14.29 -12.72
N ASP A 226 -5.12 14.22 -12.59
CA ASP A 226 -6.01 15.35 -12.83
C ASP A 226 -6.10 16.23 -11.58
N ASP A 227 -6.08 17.55 -11.77
CA ASP A 227 -6.25 18.57 -10.74
C ASP A 227 -7.59 18.43 -9.99
N LYS A 228 -8.61 17.82 -10.59
CA LYS A 228 -9.91 17.56 -9.92
C LYS A 228 -9.78 16.75 -8.63
N THR A 229 -8.73 15.95 -8.50
CA THR A 229 -8.46 15.15 -7.29
C THR A 229 -7.91 15.97 -6.12
N ALA A 230 -7.38 17.18 -6.38
CA ALA A 230 -6.80 18.06 -5.37
C ALA A 230 -7.85 18.72 -4.46
N HIS A 231 -9.10 18.85 -4.93
CA HIS A 231 -10.14 19.60 -4.23
C HIS A 231 -10.73 18.89 -3.01
N PHE A 232 -10.43 17.60 -2.82
CA PHE A 232 -11.02 16.83 -1.74
C PHE A 232 -10.19 16.88 -0.45
N TRP A 233 -8.91 17.28 -0.51
CA TRP A 233 -7.99 17.15 0.64
C TRP A 233 -6.87 18.22 0.61
N GLU A 234 -6.92 19.17 1.56
CA GLU A 234 -5.84 20.13 1.84
C GLU A 234 -4.65 19.43 2.54
N GLY A 235 -3.43 19.99 2.43
CA GLY A 235 -2.23 19.47 3.10
C GLY A 235 -1.34 18.50 2.30
N HIS A 236 -1.51 18.40 0.98
CA HIS A 236 -0.79 17.44 0.12
C HIS A 236 -0.04 18.14 -1.03
N ASN A 237 1.17 17.67 -1.37
CA ASN A 237 1.91 18.20 -2.53
C ASN A 237 1.47 17.47 -3.80
N TRP A 238 0.22 17.70 -4.17
CA TRP A 238 -0.37 17.10 -5.34
C TRP A 238 0.39 17.41 -6.62
N ALA A 239 0.94 18.62 -6.75
CA ALA A 239 1.73 19.00 -7.92
C ALA A 239 2.98 18.10 -8.07
N PHE A 240 3.68 17.82 -6.96
CA PHE A 240 4.85 16.94 -6.96
C PHE A 240 4.50 15.50 -7.34
N GLU A 241 3.46 14.92 -6.73
CA GLU A 241 3.04 13.55 -7.05
C GLU A 241 2.56 13.44 -8.50
N ARG A 242 1.75 14.40 -8.97
CA ARG A 242 1.27 14.43 -10.36
C ARG A 242 2.42 14.52 -11.35
N GLN A 243 3.42 15.35 -11.07
CA GLN A 243 4.59 15.45 -11.93
C GLN A 243 5.34 14.12 -11.99
N ALA A 244 5.57 13.47 -10.84
CA ALA A 244 6.22 12.17 -10.80
C ALA A 244 5.42 11.07 -11.52
N LEU A 245 4.08 11.11 -11.45
CA LEU A 245 3.16 10.18 -12.11
C LEU A 245 2.86 10.54 -13.57
N ALA A 246 3.21 11.72 -14.05
CA ALA A 246 3.03 12.13 -15.44
C ALA A 246 4.08 11.48 -16.35
N THR A 247 5.28 11.24 -15.83
CA THR A 247 6.41 10.63 -16.55
C THR A 247 6.98 9.45 -15.76
N PRO A 248 6.25 8.32 -15.67
CA PRO A 248 6.72 7.15 -14.95
C PRO A 248 8.02 6.60 -15.58
N PRO A 249 8.96 6.09 -14.77
CA PRO A 249 10.19 5.49 -15.27
C PRO A 249 9.93 4.13 -15.94
N THR A 250 10.93 3.58 -16.62
CA THR A 250 10.81 2.29 -17.31
C THR A 250 10.32 1.17 -16.39
N GLY A 251 9.39 0.36 -16.90
CA GLY A 251 8.78 -0.74 -16.17
C GLY A 251 7.79 -0.29 -15.09
N VAL A 252 7.31 0.96 -15.16
CA VAL A 252 6.15 1.44 -14.40
C VAL A 252 5.03 1.76 -15.41
N GLU A 253 3.85 1.20 -15.19
CA GLU A 253 2.63 1.47 -15.94
C GLU A 253 1.60 2.12 -15.03
N ILE A 254 0.88 3.13 -15.51
CA ILE A 254 -0.20 3.80 -14.77
C ILE A 254 -1.48 3.68 -15.59
N ILE A 255 -2.45 2.94 -15.06
CA ILE A 255 -3.77 2.73 -15.66
C ILE A 255 -4.74 3.65 -14.93
N ARG A 256 -5.14 4.73 -15.61
CA ARG A 256 -6.02 5.76 -15.04
C ARG A 256 -7.48 5.33 -15.13
N GLN A 257 -8.28 5.74 -14.15
CA GLN A 257 -9.71 5.47 -14.07
C GLN A 257 -10.42 6.78 -13.71
N TYR A 258 -11.22 7.31 -14.62
CA TYR A 258 -11.86 8.62 -14.49
C TYR A 258 -13.33 8.52 -14.09
#